data_AF-A0A7L3LQY6-F1
#
_entry.id   AF-A0A7L3LQY6-F1
#
_cell.length_a   1.000
_cell.length_b   1.000
_cell.length_c   1.000
_cell.angle_alpha   90.00
_cell.angle_beta   90.00
_cell.angle_gamma   90.00
#
_symmetry.space_group_name_H-M   'P 1'
#
loop_
_entity.id
_entity.type
_entity.pdbx_description
1 polymer ?
#
loop_
_entity_poly.entity_id
_entity_poly.type
_entity_poly.pdbx_seq_one_letter_code
_entity_poly.pdbx_strand_id
1 'polypeptide(L)'
;MGALQPGLPNPAMLPEGWNLLVIDLKDCFFTINLHPDDTQRFAFTLPAINREAPAQRFEWTVLPQVPLSDFVKAREAHSMFHQNARGLKSQFNITMDEAKGIVRTCPQCSHHGPGLG
;
A
#
# COMPACT_ATOMS: atom_id res chain seq x y z
N MET A 1 15.01 -5.42 -9.66
CA MET A 1 13.66 -5.62 -10.23
C MET A 1 12.68 -5.63 -9.06
N GLY A 2 11.70 -4.73 -9.04
CA GLY A 2 10.72 -4.63 -7.95
C GLY A 2 9.79 -5.85 -7.91
N ALA A 3 9.03 -5.99 -6.81
CA ALA A 3 8.03 -7.05 -6.70
C ALA A 3 6.94 -6.88 -7.77
N LEU A 4 6.57 -7.99 -8.44
CA LEU A 4 5.39 -8.01 -9.31
C LEU A 4 4.14 -7.79 -8.45
N GLN A 5 3.27 -6.89 -8.87
CA GLN A 5 1.99 -6.70 -8.19
C GLN A 5 1.11 -7.96 -8.39
N PRO A 6 0.64 -8.58 -7.30
CA PRO A 6 -0.31 -9.68 -7.38
C PRO A 6 -1.55 -9.30 -8.21
N GLY A 7 -1.97 -10.18 -9.11
CA GLY A 7 -3.19 -9.98 -9.91
C GLY A 7 -3.00 -9.24 -11.23
N LEU A 8 -1.82 -8.68 -11.52
CA LEU A 8 -1.48 -8.11 -12.83
C LEU A 8 -0.71 -9.13 -13.70
N PRO A 9 -0.89 -9.10 -15.03
CA PRO A 9 -0.12 -9.96 -15.93
C PRO A 9 1.37 -9.63 -15.86
N ASN A 10 2.21 -10.66 -15.93
CA ASN A 10 3.66 -10.48 -15.94
C ASN A 10 4.09 -9.77 -17.24
N PRO A 11 4.82 -8.63 -17.17
CA PRO A 11 5.31 -7.94 -18.37
C PRO A 11 6.13 -8.83 -19.31
N ALA A 12 6.78 -9.88 -18.80
CA ALA A 12 7.52 -10.86 -19.61
C ALA A 12 6.63 -11.72 -20.53
N MET A 13 5.30 -11.66 -20.38
CA MET A 13 4.35 -12.33 -21.27
C MET A 13 3.99 -11.50 -22.51
N LEU A 14 4.42 -10.24 -22.60
CA LEU A 14 4.14 -9.41 -23.78
C LEU A 14 5.03 -9.86 -24.95
N PRO A 15 4.45 -10.16 -26.14
CA PRO A 15 5.23 -10.56 -27.30
C PRO A 15 6.20 -9.47 -27.76
N GLU A 16 7.39 -9.89 -28.17
CA GLU A 16 8.39 -9.00 -28.74
C GLU A 16 7.91 -8.45 -30.11
N GLY A 17 8.21 -7.18 -30.38
CA GLY A 17 7.88 -6.53 -31.66
C GLY A 17 6.44 -6.02 -31.81
N TRP A 18 5.61 -6.08 -30.78
CA TRP A 18 4.27 -5.47 -30.80
C TRP A 18 4.32 -3.95 -30.60
N ASN A 19 3.43 -3.23 -31.28
CA ASN A 19 3.22 -1.81 -31.03
C ASN A 19 2.48 -1.65 -29.70
N LEU A 20 3.15 -1.05 -28.71
CA LEU A 20 2.59 -0.84 -27.38
C LEU A 20 2.10 0.61 -27.24
N LEU A 21 0.88 0.77 -26.72
CA LEU A 21 0.35 2.05 -26.26
C LEU A 21 0.32 2.03 -24.73
N VAL A 22 1.09 2.92 -24.11
CA VAL A 22 1.08 3.12 -22.66
C VAL A 22 0.26 4.37 -22.36
N ILE A 23 -0.85 4.21 -21.64
CA ILE A 23 -1.72 5.31 -21.23
C ILE A 23 -1.53 5.53 -19.73
N ASP A 24 -1.14 6.73 -19.34
CA ASP A 24 -1.10 7.11 -17.93
C ASP A 24 -2.50 7.54 -17.47
N LEU A 25 -2.99 6.90 -16.40
CA LEU A 25 -4.30 7.18 -15.78
C LEU A 25 -4.15 7.96 -14.47
N LYS A 26 -3.02 8.63 -14.25
CA LYS A 26 -2.70 9.34 -13.01
C LYS A 26 -3.79 10.30 -12.53
N ASP A 27 -4.48 11.01 -13.41
CA ASP A 27 -5.52 11.96 -12.97
C ASP A 27 -6.93 11.35 -12.93
N CYS A 28 -7.10 10.10 -13.37
CA CYS A 28 -8.41 9.45 -13.37
C CYS A 28 -8.95 9.18 -11.96
N PHE A 29 -8.08 9.13 -10.95
CA PHE A 29 -8.49 8.92 -9.55
C PHE A 29 -9.32 10.09 -9.00
N PHE A 30 -9.12 11.31 -9.51
CA PHE A 30 -9.92 12.48 -9.16
C PHE A 30 -11.36 12.41 -9.69
N THR A 31 -11.67 11.45 -10.57
CA THR A 31 -13.03 11.22 -11.08
C THR A 31 -13.81 10.20 -10.25
N ILE A 32 -13.14 9.49 -9.33
CA ILE A 32 -13.75 8.46 -8.50
C ILE A 32 -14.13 9.11 -7.16
N ASN A 33 -15.43 9.36 -6.96
CA ASN A 33 -15.93 9.90 -5.70
C ASN A 33 -15.71 8.92 -4.55
N LEU A 34 -15.27 9.44 -3.42
CA LEU A 34 -15.17 8.70 -2.17
C LEU A 34 -16.54 8.66 -1.48
N HIS A 35 -16.81 7.61 -0.70
CA HIS A 35 -18.00 7.56 0.12
C HIS A 35 -17.93 8.67 1.20
N PRO A 36 -19.04 9.39 1.49
CA PRO A 36 -19.04 10.48 2.47
C PRO A 36 -18.51 10.07 3.86
N ASP A 37 -18.82 8.85 4.32
CA ASP A 37 -18.35 8.35 5.62
C ASP A 37 -16.85 8.06 5.67
N ASP A 38 -16.18 7.98 4.51
CA ASP A 38 -14.74 7.68 4.43
C ASP A 38 -13.89 8.96 4.31
N THR A 39 -14.45 10.12 3.96
CA THR A 39 -13.68 11.36 3.68
C THR A 39 -12.82 11.77 4.87
N GLN A 40 -13.35 11.61 6.08
CA GLN A 40 -12.66 11.96 7.32
C GLN A 40 -11.37 11.14 7.53
N ARG A 41 -11.35 9.88 7.08
CA ARG A 41 -10.18 8.98 7.20
C ARG A 41 -9.03 9.42 6.31
N PHE A 42 -9.36 10.08 5.20
CA PHE A 42 -8.41 10.64 4.25
C PHE A 42 -8.23 12.15 4.46
N ALA A 43 -8.32 12.62 5.70
CA ALA A 43 -8.00 14.02 6.00
C ALA A 43 -6.49 14.26 6.03
N PHE A 44 -6.07 15.47 5.60
CA PHE A 44 -4.68 15.92 5.68
C PHE A 44 -4.62 17.37 6.15
N THR A 45 -3.44 17.78 6.61
CA THR A 45 -3.22 19.12 7.17
C THR A 45 -2.15 19.85 6.39
N LEU A 46 -2.43 21.07 5.95
CA LEU A 46 -1.46 21.97 5.33
C LEU A 46 -0.88 22.93 6.39
N PRO A 47 0.45 22.90 6.63
CA PRO A 47 1.08 23.82 7.56
C PRO A 47 1.15 25.24 6.98
N ALA A 48 0.97 26.24 7.83
CA ALA A 48 1.24 27.62 7.46
C ALA A 48 2.75 27.89 7.36
N ILE A 49 3.14 28.82 6.49
CA ILE A 49 4.51 29.33 6.40
C ILE A 49 4.91 29.84 7.79
N ASN A 50 6.08 29.41 8.27
CA ASN A 50 6.63 29.78 9.58
C ASN A 50 5.69 29.58 10.79
N ARG A 51 4.64 28.74 10.67
CA ARG A 51 3.58 28.59 11.70
C ARG A 51 2.86 29.90 12.06
N GLU A 52 2.81 30.86 11.14
CA GLU A 52 2.17 32.17 11.36
C GLU A 52 0.65 32.08 11.56
N ALA A 53 0.04 30.95 11.20
CA ALA A 53 -1.36 30.65 11.45
C ALA A 53 -1.56 29.17 11.83
N PRO A 54 -2.71 28.81 12.44
CA PRO A 54 -3.09 27.41 12.64
C PRO A 54 -3.07 26.64 11.32
N ALA A 55 -2.62 25.40 11.38
CA ALA A 55 -2.56 24.53 10.21
C ALA A 55 -3.98 24.19 9.73
N GLN A 56 -4.21 24.25 8.41
CA GLN A 56 -5.54 24.05 7.83
C GLN A 56 -5.77 22.56 7.55
N ARG A 57 -6.92 22.03 7.97
CA ARG A 57 -7.31 20.63 7.74
C ARG A 57 -8.25 20.53 6.54
N PHE A 58 -7.97 19.61 5.63
CA PHE A 58 -8.75 19.30 4.43
C PHE A 58 -9.13 17.82 4.42
N GLU A 59 -10.21 17.48 3.73
CA GLU A 59 -10.67 16.09 3.53
C GLU A 59 -10.76 15.80 2.04
N TRP A 60 -10.32 14.61 1.64
CA TRP A 60 -10.49 14.15 0.26
C TRP A 60 -11.95 13.77 -0.01
N THR A 61 -12.51 14.33 -1.09
CA THR A 61 -13.85 13.95 -1.60
C THR A 61 -13.80 12.90 -2.70
N VAL A 62 -12.60 12.67 -3.24
CA VAL A 62 -12.30 11.75 -4.35
C VAL A 62 -11.14 10.85 -3.94
N LEU A 63 -10.97 9.72 -4.60
CA LEU A 63 -9.98 8.72 -4.22
C LEU A 63 -8.56 9.31 -4.30
N PRO A 64 -7.81 9.39 -3.18
CA PRO A 64 -6.50 9.99 -3.19
C PRO A 64 -5.43 8.99 -3.65
N GLN A 65 -4.46 9.46 -4.43
CA GLN A 65 -3.25 8.69 -4.77
C GLN A 65 -2.22 8.83 -3.66
N VAL A 66 -2.49 8.20 -2.52
CA VAL A 66 -1.48 8.10 -1.48
C VAL A 66 -0.68 6.82 -1.72
N PRO A 67 0.66 6.89 -1.87
CA PRO A 67 1.48 5.70 -1.87
C PRO A 67 1.26 4.99 -0.53
N LEU A 68 0.79 3.74 -0.57
CA LEU A 68 0.70 2.92 0.63
C LEU A 68 2.08 2.85 1.29
N SER A 69 2.13 2.97 2.62
CA SER A 69 3.38 2.73 3.35
C SER A 69 3.81 1.29 3.15
N ASP A 70 5.12 1.03 3.21
CA ASP A 70 5.64 -0.33 3.04
C ASP A 70 5.11 -1.28 4.12
N PHE A 71 4.75 -0.76 5.30
CA PHE A 71 4.02 -1.50 6.33
C PHE A 71 2.64 -1.96 5.87
N VAL A 72 1.84 -1.06 5.27
CA VAL A 72 0.49 -1.41 4.79
C VAL A 72 0.58 -2.40 3.63
N LYS A 73 1.51 -2.19 2.69
CA LYS A 73 1.79 -3.15 1.60
C LYS A 73 2.19 -4.52 2.13
N ALA A 74 3.08 -4.57 3.13
CA ALA A 74 3.51 -5.81 3.75
C ALA A 74 2.36 -6.54 4.45
N ARG A 75 1.48 -5.81 5.13
CA ARG A 75 0.30 -6.38 5.79
C ARG A 75 -0.69 -6.97 4.79
N GLU A 76 -0.95 -6.26 3.69
CA GLU A 76 -1.83 -6.76 2.61
C GLU A 76 -1.23 -7.99 1.94
N ALA A 77 0.06 -7.97 1.59
CA ALA A 77 0.75 -9.13 1.04
C ALA A 77 0.69 -10.34 1.99
N HIS A 78 0.92 -10.13 3.29
CA HIS A 78 0.76 -11.19 4.29
C HIS A 78 -0.68 -11.70 4.37
N SER A 79 -1.69 -10.84 4.25
CA SER A 79 -3.10 -11.27 4.27
C SER A 79 -3.47 -12.15 3.08
N MET A 80 -2.79 -12.01 1.95
CA MET A 80 -3.02 -12.80 0.75
C MET A 80 -2.22 -14.11 0.74
N PHE A 81 -0.98 -14.09 1.24
CA PHE A 81 -0.02 -15.17 1.05
C PHE A 81 0.54 -15.80 2.34
N HIS A 82 0.17 -15.28 3.50
CA HIS A 82 0.63 -15.76 4.81
C HIS A 82 2.15 -15.90 4.92
N GLN A 83 2.89 -14.94 4.37
CA GLN A 83 4.35 -14.94 4.36
C GLN A 83 4.93 -14.83 5.78
N ASN A 84 6.06 -15.49 6.03
CA ASN A 84 6.77 -15.37 7.30
C ASN A 84 7.43 -13.98 7.49
N ALA A 85 7.81 -13.66 8.73
CA ALA A 85 8.36 -12.36 9.07
C ALA A 85 9.68 -12.05 8.32
N ARG A 86 10.50 -13.08 8.04
CA ARG A 86 11.76 -12.91 7.31
C ARG A 86 11.52 -12.54 5.84
N GLY A 87 10.52 -13.16 5.22
CA GLY A 87 10.06 -12.88 3.87
C GLY A 87 9.51 -11.47 3.75
N LEU A 88 8.66 -11.04 4.69
CA LEU A 88 8.13 -9.68 4.72
C LEU A 88 9.24 -8.63 4.84
N LYS A 89 10.19 -8.80 5.77
CA LYS A 89 11.32 -7.88 5.95
C LYS A 89 12.29 -7.86 4.76
N SER A 90 12.34 -8.93 3.98
CA SER A 90 13.16 -8.99 2.77
C SER A 90 12.48 -8.36 1.56
N GLN A 91 11.14 -8.37 1.51
CA GLN A 91 10.36 -7.86 0.37
C GLN A 91 9.94 -6.40 0.54
N PHE A 92 9.75 -5.96 1.78
CA PHE A 92 9.30 -4.62 2.13
C PHE A 92 10.33 -3.93 3.02
N ASN A 93 10.48 -2.62 2.88
CA ASN A 93 11.40 -1.81 3.69
C ASN A 93 10.80 -1.55 5.08
N ILE A 94 10.63 -2.62 5.86
CA ILE A 94 10.07 -2.61 7.21
C ILE A 94 11.03 -3.25 8.21
N THR A 95 10.89 -2.90 9.48
CA THR A 95 11.67 -3.49 10.57
C THR A 95 11.26 -4.94 10.85
N MET A 96 12.16 -5.70 11.48
CA MET A 96 11.83 -7.07 11.91
C MET A 96 10.67 -7.11 12.91
N ASP A 97 10.51 -6.08 13.74
CA ASP A 97 9.44 -6.03 14.73
C ASP A 97 8.09 -5.72 14.09
N GLU A 98 8.06 -4.83 13.10
CA GLU A 98 6.87 -4.63 12.26
C GLU A 98 6.47 -5.92 11.52
N ALA A 99 7.44 -6.61 10.90
CA ALA A 99 7.19 -7.86 10.20
C ALA A 99 6.64 -8.95 11.13
N LYS A 100 7.22 -9.10 12.34
CA LYS A 100 6.69 -10.01 13.38
C LYS A 100 5.32 -9.58 13.86
N GLY A 101 5.06 -8.28 13.99
CA GLY A 101 3.76 -7.74 14.37
C GLY A 101 2.65 -8.13 13.39
N ILE A 102 2.94 -8.04 12.09
CA ILE A 102 2.01 -8.46 11.02
C ILE A 102 1.66 -9.96 11.15
N VAL A 103 2.66 -10.83 11.31
CA VAL A 103 2.43 -12.28 11.43
C VAL A 103 1.67 -12.63 12.71
N ARG A 104 2.00 -11.98 13.84
CA ARG A 104 1.35 -12.21 15.15
C ARG A 104 -0.10 -11.79 15.19
N THR A 105 -0.46 -10.73 14.46
CA THR A 105 -1.82 -10.20 14.41
C THR A 105 -2.71 -10.96 13.42
N CYS A 106 -2.14 -11.85 12.59
CA CYS A 106 -2.89 -12.69 11.67
C CYS A 106 -3.58 -13.84 12.41
N PRO A 107 -4.91 -13.99 12.31
CA PRO A 107 -5.65 -15.06 13.01
C PRO A 107 -5.29 -16.48 12.52
N GLN A 108 -4.75 -16.60 11.31
CA GLN A 108 -4.31 -17.90 10.77
C GLN A 108 -2.87 -18.24 11.16
N CYS A 109 -1.99 -17.23 11.27
CA CYS A 109 -0.56 -17.47 11.53
C CYS A 109 -0.20 -17.37 13.02
N SER A 110 -1.03 -16.72 13.84
CA SER A 110 -0.78 -16.49 15.27
C SER A 110 -0.59 -17.78 16.10
N HIS A 111 -1.18 -18.88 15.64
CA HIS A 111 -1.13 -20.19 16.33
C HIS A 111 0.04 -21.08 15.89
N HIS A 112 0.73 -20.72 14.81
CA HIS A 112 1.91 -21.44 14.34
C HIS A 112 3.16 -20.83 15.00
N GLY A 113 3.77 -21.60 15.91
CA GLY A 113 4.96 -21.20 16.64
C GLY A 113 6.14 -20.79 15.72
N PRO A 114 7.23 -20.24 16.31
CA PRO A 114 8.27 -19.48 15.59
C PRO A 114 9.15 -20.30 14.61
N GLY A 115 8.79 -21.55 14.29
CA GLY A 115 9.62 -22.51 13.56
C GLY A 115 9.15 -22.89 12.16
N LEU A 116 8.02 -22.37 11.65
CA LEU A 116 7.60 -22.59 10.26
C LEU A 116 7.45 -21.23 9.58
N GLY A 117 8.58 -20.69 9.16
CA GLY A 117 8.68 -19.40 8.50
C GLY A 117 10.11 -18.93 8.30
#